data_AF-A0A3S3THQ6-F1
#
_entry.id   AF-A0A3S3THQ6-F1
#
_cell.length_a   1.000
_cell.length_b   1.000
_cell.length_c   1.000
_cell.angle_alpha   90.00
_cell.angle_beta   90.00
_cell.angle_gamma   90.00
#
_symmetry.space_group_name_H-M   'P 1'
#
loop_
_entity.id
_entity.type
_entity.pdbx_description
1 polymer ?
#
loop_
_entity_poly.entity_id
_entity_poly.type
_entity_poly.pdbx_seq_one_letter_code
_entity_poly.pdbx_strand_id
1 'polypeptide(L)'
;MRKTLLLLLSTVCTLNVYAQKSVLFKMQYKPQHTYTSTINVNMNMEMNVKADSATLAKINGSGQQFPMMMQIKSDIGTTMKIGKGAENSLPLTISYDKLISNVTLNGKTKAAPANPMLNQMIIGKVLNGKMQADSIPGQSLSGEQKQAITSMVNNMMNHIKFPEKPLTIGESFTQEVPMNMPIAGINMEMKIKILYKLMAVKNDSLF
;
A
#
# COMPACT_ATOMS: atom_id res chain seq x y z
N MET A 1 -30.19 -36.15 38.48
CA MET A 1 -30.89 -34.98 37.90
C MET A 1 -30.03 -33.72 37.86
N ARG A 2 -29.43 -33.26 38.96
CA ARG A 2 -28.62 -32.01 38.98
C ARG A 2 -27.43 -32.00 38.01
N LYS A 3 -26.74 -33.13 37.86
CA LYS A 3 -25.61 -33.31 36.91
C LYS A 3 -26.08 -33.35 35.44
N THR A 4 -27.24 -33.95 35.18
CA THR A 4 -27.84 -34.03 33.85
C THR A 4 -28.34 -32.67 33.36
N LEU A 5 -28.90 -31.85 34.26
CA LEU A 5 -29.34 -30.49 33.96
C LEU A 5 -28.17 -29.55 33.64
N LEU A 6 -27.04 -29.70 34.35
CA LEU A 6 -25.82 -28.91 34.09
C LEU A 6 -25.22 -29.21 32.71
N LEU A 7 -25.22 -30.49 32.31
CA LEU A 7 -24.74 -30.91 31.00
C LEU A 7 -25.63 -30.34 29.87
N LEU A 8 -26.95 -30.37 30.07
CA LEU A 8 -27.90 -29.80 29.10
C LEU A 8 -27.72 -28.28 28.97
N LEU A 9 -27.51 -27.58 30.10
CA LEU A 9 -27.30 -26.13 30.13
C LEU A 9 -25.97 -25.72 29.47
N SER A 10 -24.88 -26.47 29.66
CA SER A 10 -23.61 -26.18 28.98
C SER A 10 -23.71 -26.37 27.46
N THR A 11 -24.49 -27.36 27.02
CA THR A 11 -24.68 -27.66 25.58
C THR A 11 -25.47 -26.55 24.88
N VAL A 12 -26.49 -25.99 25.54
CA VAL A 12 -27.28 -24.86 25.00
C VAL A 12 -26.46 -23.56 24.93
N CYS A 13 -25.55 -23.31 25.89
CA CYS A 13 -24.65 -22.17 25.83
C CYS A 13 -23.63 -22.27 24.68
N THR A 14 -23.21 -23.47 24.27
CA THR A 14 -22.28 -23.66 23.14
C THR A 14 -22.93 -23.52 21.75
N LEU A 15 -24.26 -23.64 21.65
CA LEU A 15 -24.97 -23.46 20.36
C LEU A 15 -25.01 -22.01 19.87
N ASN A 16 -24.69 -21.05 20.75
CA ASN A 16 -24.59 -19.62 20.42
C ASN A 16 -23.13 -19.17 20.21
N VAL A 17 -22.20 -20.10 19.96
CA VAL A 17 -20.89 -19.74 19.42
C VAL A 17 -21.13 -19.23 18.00
N TYR A 18 -21.34 -17.92 17.88
CA TYR A 18 -21.28 -17.23 16.61
C TYR A 18 -19.94 -17.59 15.98
N ALA A 19 -19.97 -18.38 14.90
CA ALA A 19 -18.84 -18.52 14.01
C ALA A 19 -18.33 -17.11 13.72
N GLN A 20 -17.10 -16.79 14.16
CA GLN A 20 -16.54 -15.47 13.95
C GLN A 20 -16.64 -15.17 12.46
N LYS A 21 -17.28 -14.04 12.11
CA LYS A 21 -17.50 -13.66 10.72
C LYS A 21 -16.13 -13.62 10.02
N SER A 22 -15.89 -14.61 9.16
CA SER A 22 -14.69 -14.70 8.36
C SER A 22 -14.92 -14.02 7.02
N VAL A 23 -13.95 -13.25 6.55
CA VAL A 23 -14.04 -12.50 5.28
C VAL A 23 -12.93 -12.97 4.35
N LEU A 24 -13.30 -13.33 3.11
CA LEU A 24 -12.35 -13.65 2.05
C LEU A 24 -11.99 -12.38 1.28
N PHE A 25 -10.69 -12.09 1.18
CA PHE A 25 -10.20 -10.90 0.51
C PHE A 25 -9.98 -11.18 -0.97
N LYS A 26 -10.71 -10.46 -1.83
CA LYS A 26 -10.54 -10.51 -3.28
C LYS A 26 -10.64 -9.11 -3.86
N MET A 27 -9.72 -8.78 -4.76
CA MET A 27 -9.81 -7.59 -5.60
C MET A 27 -10.80 -7.83 -6.73
N GLN A 28 -11.77 -6.94 -6.88
CA GLN A 28 -12.71 -6.96 -7.99
C GLN A 28 -12.99 -5.54 -8.47
N TYR A 29 -13.13 -5.39 -9.79
CA TYR A 29 -13.39 -4.12 -10.45
C TYR A 29 -14.69 -4.22 -11.23
N LYS A 30 -15.61 -3.28 -11.00
CA LYS A 30 -16.86 -3.19 -11.73
C LYS A 30 -16.63 -2.37 -13.01
N PRO A 31 -17.06 -2.84 -14.19
CA PRO A 31 -17.06 -2.03 -15.39
C PRO A 31 -17.87 -0.75 -15.19
N GLN A 32 -17.47 0.34 -15.84
CA GLN A 32 -18.19 1.63 -15.79
C GLN A 32 -18.40 2.15 -14.36
N HIS A 33 -17.41 1.94 -13.50
CA HIS A 33 -17.46 2.36 -12.10
C HIS A 33 -16.34 3.34 -11.78
N THR A 34 -16.62 4.26 -10.85
CA THR A 34 -15.65 5.22 -10.34
C THR A 34 -15.40 4.92 -8.87
N TYR A 35 -14.13 4.72 -8.52
CA TYR A 35 -13.67 4.53 -7.16
C TYR A 35 -12.90 5.77 -6.73
N THR A 36 -13.25 6.32 -5.58
CA THR A 36 -12.47 7.38 -4.94
C THR A 36 -11.75 6.81 -3.73
N SER A 37 -10.57 7.32 -3.43
CA SER A 37 -9.80 6.88 -2.27
C SER A 37 -9.11 8.05 -1.60
N THR A 38 -9.05 7.99 -0.27
CA THR A 38 -8.29 8.91 0.56
C THR A 38 -7.31 8.09 1.37
N ILE A 39 -6.02 8.38 1.18
CA ILE A 39 -4.92 7.66 1.82
C ILE A 39 -4.19 8.67 2.70
N ASN A 40 -4.24 8.41 4.00
CA ASN A 40 -3.48 9.16 5.00
C ASN A 40 -2.24 8.35 5.37
N VAL A 41 -1.07 8.90 5.10
CA VAL A 41 0.22 8.31 5.47
C VAL A 41 0.77 9.08 6.66
N ASN A 42 1.05 8.38 7.75
CA ASN A 42 1.80 8.91 8.88
C ASN A 42 2.92 7.92 9.21
N MET A 43 4.14 8.28 8.81
CA MET A 43 5.30 7.40 8.87
C MET A 43 6.39 8.07 9.71
N ASN A 44 6.88 7.36 10.72
CA ASN A 44 8.10 7.69 11.44
C ASN A 44 9.17 6.69 11.01
N MET A 45 10.29 7.19 10.54
CA MET A 45 11.41 6.39 10.05
C MET A 45 12.68 6.80 10.80
N GLU A 46 13.38 5.81 11.33
CA GLU A 46 14.74 5.93 11.80
C GLU A 46 15.64 5.21 10.80
N MET A 47 16.56 5.96 10.18
CA MET A 47 17.55 5.39 9.28
C MET A 47 18.90 5.40 9.96
N ASN A 48 19.55 4.23 10.01
CA ASN A 48 20.93 4.06 10.46
C ASN A 48 21.75 3.46 9.32
N VAL A 49 23.05 3.79 9.29
CA VAL A 49 23.97 3.27 8.27
C VAL A 49 25.09 2.49 8.93
N LYS A 50 25.37 1.30 8.41
CA LYS A 50 26.56 0.51 8.70
C LYS A 50 27.31 0.30 7.39
N ALA A 51 28.53 0.78 7.32
CA ALA A 51 29.40 0.64 6.15
C ALA A 51 30.86 0.56 6.60
N ASP A 52 31.77 0.23 5.67
CA ASP A 52 33.21 0.29 5.92
C ASP A 52 33.66 1.72 6.24
N SER A 53 34.85 1.86 6.83
CA SER A 53 35.40 3.13 7.29
C SER A 53 35.53 4.18 6.19
N ALA A 54 35.84 3.77 4.95
CA ALA A 54 35.99 4.71 3.83
C ALA A 54 34.63 5.25 3.37
N THR A 55 33.59 4.40 3.35
CA THR A 55 32.22 4.80 3.04
C THR A 55 31.62 5.69 4.13
N LEU A 56 31.86 5.37 5.41
CA LEU A 56 31.42 6.21 6.54
C LEU A 56 32.09 7.59 6.53
N ALA A 57 33.38 7.67 6.18
CA ALA A 57 34.08 8.95 6.08
C ALA A 57 33.49 9.87 4.99
N LYS A 58 33.11 9.30 3.83
CA LYS A 58 32.44 10.04 2.75
C LYS A 58 31.06 10.55 3.17
N ILE A 59 30.28 9.72 3.87
CA ILE A 59 28.96 10.08 4.38
C ILE A 59 29.07 11.21 5.42
N ASN A 60 29.97 11.08 6.39
CA ASN A 60 30.19 12.11 7.41
C ASN A 60 30.69 13.42 6.80
N GLY A 61 31.54 13.35 5.77
CA GLY A 61 32.01 14.50 5.01
C GLY A 61 30.91 15.28 4.26
N SER A 62 29.74 14.66 4.02
CA SER A 62 28.58 15.32 3.40
C SER A 62 27.75 16.16 4.39
N GLY A 63 28.07 16.12 5.68
CA GLY A 63 27.34 16.83 6.74
C GLY A 63 26.04 16.14 7.19
N GLN A 64 25.76 14.93 6.70
CA GLN A 64 24.63 14.12 7.15
C GLN A 64 24.93 13.46 8.51
N GLN A 65 23.94 13.48 9.42
CA GLN A 65 24.03 12.84 10.72
C GLN A 65 23.05 11.66 10.82
N PHE A 66 23.53 10.55 11.38
CA PHE A 66 22.77 9.32 11.65
C PHE A 66 22.70 9.04 13.17
N PRO A 67 21.60 8.49 13.73
CA PRO A 67 20.36 8.14 13.04
C PRO A 67 19.69 9.35 12.42
N MET A 68 19.22 9.19 11.18
CA MET A 68 18.40 10.19 10.52
C MET A 68 16.95 9.89 10.89
N MET A 69 16.32 10.84 11.58
CA MET A 69 14.92 10.77 11.97
C MET A 69 14.08 11.49 10.94
N MET A 70 13.22 10.74 10.25
CA MET A 70 12.33 11.27 9.23
C MET A 70 10.87 11.02 9.63
N GLN A 71 10.05 12.06 9.56
CA GLN A 71 8.60 11.95 9.70
C GLN A 71 7.95 12.38 8.39
N ILE A 72 7.10 11.53 7.84
CA ILE A 72 6.33 11.81 6.62
C ILE A 72 4.86 11.81 6.99
N LYS A 73 4.20 12.93 6.73
CA LYS A 73 2.74 13.04 6.80
C LYS A 73 2.22 13.38 5.41
N SER A 74 1.43 12.48 4.83
CA SER A 74 0.84 12.69 3.51
C SER A 74 -0.67 12.47 3.53
N ASP A 75 -1.37 13.28 2.76
CA ASP A 75 -2.79 13.14 2.45
C ASP A 75 -2.92 13.07 0.94
N ILE A 76 -3.35 11.90 0.46
CA ILE A 76 -3.41 11.54 -0.94
C ILE A 76 -4.87 11.24 -1.30
N GLY A 77 -5.41 11.97 -2.25
CA GLY A 77 -6.73 11.72 -2.85
C GLY A 77 -6.54 11.18 -4.26
N THR A 78 -7.19 10.05 -4.56
CA THR A 78 -7.16 9.47 -5.90
C THR A 78 -8.56 9.15 -6.41
N THR A 79 -8.73 9.27 -7.73
CA THR A 79 -9.92 8.81 -8.44
C THR A 79 -9.50 7.79 -9.49
N MET A 80 -10.09 6.61 -9.43
CA MET A 80 -9.93 5.56 -10.42
C MET A 80 -11.23 5.38 -11.20
N LYS A 81 -11.17 5.46 -12.53
CA LYS A 81 -12.31 5.22 -13.42
C LYS A 81 -12.07 3.96 -14.21
N ILE A 82 -12.99 3.01 -14.10
CA ILE A 82 -13.01 1.79 -14.91
C ILE A 82 -13.95 2.05 -16.08
N GLY A 83 -13.44 1.96 -17.31
CA GLY A 83 -14.24 2.12 -18.52
C GLY A 83 -15.01 0.85 -18.88
N LYS A 84 -15.70 0.90 -20.01
CA LYS A 84 -16.32 -0.28 -20.64
C LYS A 84 -15.25 -1.09 -21.35
N GLY A 85 -15.23 -2.40 -21.15
CA GLY A 85 -14.26 -3.31 -21.78
C GLY A 85 -14.78 -4.74 -21.85
N ALA A 86 -13.94 -5.65 -22.32
CA ALA A 86 -14.22 -7.08 -22.27
C ALA A 86 -14.14 -7.60 -20.83
N GLU A 87 -14.75 -8.75 -20.55
CA GLU A 87 -14.81 -9.35 -19.20
C GLU A 87 -13.44 -9.45 -18.52
N ASN A 88 -12.40 -9.83 -19.29
CA ASN A 88 -11.04 -10.01 -18.79
C ASN A 88 -10.13 -8.80 -18.99
N SER A 89 -10.61 -7.73 -19.62
CA SER A 89 -9.81 -6.56 -19.97
C SER A 89 -10.66 -5.29 -19.89
N LEU A 90 -10.55 -4.59 -18.76
CA LEU A 90 -11.25 -3.33 -18.53
C LEU A 90 -10.27 -2.16 -18.60
N PRO A 91 -10.47 -1.15 -19.46
CA PRO A 91 -9.62 0.03 -19.44
C PRO A 91 -9.77 0.77 -18.11
N LEU A 92 -8.67 1.33 -17.60
CA LEU A 92 -8.68 2.11 -16.36
C LEU A 92 -7.91 3.42 -16.52
N THR A 93 -8.35 4.43 -15.79
CA THR A 93 -7.56 5.64 -15.54
C THR A 93 -7.49 5.93 -14.05
N ILE A 94 -6.34 6.45 -13.58
CA ILE A 94 -6.13 6.85 -12.18
C ILE A 94 -5.64 8.29 -12.19
N SER A 95 -6.32 9.18 -11.46
CA SER A 95 -5.87 10.56 -11.21
C SER A 95 -5.49 10.76 -9.75
N TYR A 96 -4.52 11.66 -9.52
CA TYR A 96 -4.19 12.16 -8.19
C TYR A 96 -4.83 13.54 -8.00
N ASP A 97 -5.93 13.56 -7.26
CA ASP A 97 -6.75 14.75 -7.04
C ASP A 97 -6.23 15.60 -5.87
N LYS A 98 -5.49 14.95 -4.94
CA LYS A 98 -4.83 15.59 -3.81
C LYS A 98 -3.52 14.87 -3.52
N LEU A 99 -2.46 15.64 -3.30
CA LEU A 99 -1.15 15.09 -2.96
C LEU A 99 -0.38 16.09 -2.09
N ILE A 100 -0.76 16.16 -0.82
CA ILE A 100 -0.11 17.03 0.16
C ILE A 100 0.84 16.17 0.98
N SER A 101 2.12 16.55 1.06
CA SER A 101 3.13 15.85 1.85
C SER A 101 3.97 16.83 2.64
N ASN A 102 4.20 16.51 3.91
CA ASN A 102 5.14 17.20 4.79
C ASN A 102 6.22 16.23 5.21
N VAL A 103 7.48 16.65 5.07
CA VAL A 103 8.64 15.86 5.48
C VAL A 103 9.38 16.64 6.56
N THR A 104 9.52 16.01 7.72
CA THR A 104 10.35 16.52 8.82
C THR A 104 11.60 15.67 8.88
N LEU A 105 12.77 16.29 8.74
CA LEU A 105 14.06 15.61 8.80
C LEU A 105 14.87 16.19 9.96
N ASN A 106 15.22 15.33 10.93
CA ASN A 106 15.93 15.69 12.17
C ASN A 106 15.28 16.90 12.88
N GLY A 107 13.94 16.88 12.99
CA GLY A 107 13.15 17.95 13.62
C GLY A 107 12.94 19.21 12.77
N LYS A 108 13.56 19.31 11.59
CA LYS A 108 13.35 20.43 10.66
C LYS A 108 12.29 20.09 9.62
N THR A 109 11.14 20.72 9.71
CA THR A 109 10.07 20.58 8.73
C THR A 109 10.42 21.35 7.46
N LYS A 110 10.31 20.68 6.32
CA LYS A 110 10.27 21.33 5.01
C LYS A 110 8.97 20.93 4.33
N ALA A 111 8.33 21.89 3.67
CA ALA A 111 7.30 21.54 2.71
C ALA A 111 7.93 20.60 1.68
N ALA A 112 7.29 19.45 1.40
CA ALA A 112 7.76 18.61 0.32
C ALA A 112 7.67 19.40 -1.00
N PRO A 113 8.62 19.23 -1.93
CA PRO A 113 8.50 19.83 -3.24
C PRO A 113 7.17 19.43 -3.90
N ALA A 114 6.64 20.31 -4.75
CA ALA A 114 5.40 20.05 -5.49
C ALA A 114 5.51 18.69 -6.19
N ASN A 115 4.58 17.78 -5.90
CA ASN A 115 4.63 16.45 -6.48
C ASN A 115 4.18 16.53 -7.94
N PRO A 116 5.03 16.14 -8.91
CA PRO A 116 4.71 16.28 -10.32
C PRO A 116 3.57 15.35 -10.79
N MET A 117 3.10 14.44 -9.93
CA MET A 117 1.92 13.61 -10.18
C MET A 117 0.59 14.30 -9.88
N LEU A 118 0.59 15.44 -9.19
CA LEU A 118 -0.64 16.18 -8.96
C LEU A 118 -1.27 16.58 -10.31
N ASN A 119 -2.57 16.31 -10.46
CA ASN A 119 -3.33 16.51 -11.71
C ASN A 119 -2.83 15.69 -12.92
N GLN A 120 -1.93 14.73 -12.73
CA GLN A 120 -1.57 13.77 -13.76
C GLN A 120 -2.50 12.57 -13.72
N MET A 121 -2.55 11.87 -14.85
CA MET A 121 -3.34 10.66 -15.03
C MET A 121 -2.43 9.50 -15.38
N ILE A 122 -2.70 8.34 -14.82
CA ILE A 122 -2.15 7.06 -15.28
C ILE A 122 -3.23 6.39 -16.13
N ILE A 123 -2.87 5.99 -17.35
CA ILE A 123 -3.71 5.20 -18.24
C ILE A 123 -3.24 3.74 -18.16
N GLY A 124 -4.19 2.82 -18.08
CA GLY A 124 -3.89 1.41 -18.01
C GLY A 124 -5.10 0.52 -18.28
N LYS A 125 -5.03 -0.70 -17.77
CA LYS A 125 -6.12 -1.68 -17.83
C LYS A 125 -6.09 -2.65 -16.65
N VAL A 126 -7.25 -3.18 -16.32
CA VAL A 126 -7.40 -4.36 -15.46
C VAL A 126 -7.41 -5.57 -16.38
N LEU A 127 -6.36 -6.38 -16.32
CA LEU A 127 -6.26 -7.65 -17.04
C LEU A 127 -6.38 -8.80 -16.04
N ASN A 128 -7.38 -9.66 -16.20
CA ASN A 128 -7.65 -10.80 -15.31
C ASN A 128 -7.69 -10.40 -13.82
N GLY A 129 -8.37 -9.29 -13.52
CA GLY A 129 -8.50 -8.76 -12.15
C GLY A 129 -7.26 -8.04 -11.60
N LYS A 130 -6.18 -7.90 -12.37
CA LYS A 130 -4.95 -7.20 -11.96
C LYS A 130 -4.77 -5.90 -12.75
N MET A 131 -4.49 -4.80 -12.05
CA MET A 131 -4.17 -3.54 -12.71
C MET A 131 -2.80 -3.61 -13.37
N GLN A 132 -2.71 -3.00 -14.55
CA GLN A 132 -1.49 -2.72 -15.27
C GLN A 132 -1.53 -1.26 -15.71
N ALA A 133 -0.50 -0.50 -15.38
CA ALA A 133 -0.26 0.83 -15.91
C ALA A 133 0.42 0.71 -17.27
N ASP A 134 -0.13 1.39 -18.27
CA ASP A 134 0.41 1.43 -19.63
C ASP A 134 1.21 2.71 -19.86
N SER A 135 0.66 3.88 -19.48
CA SER A 135 1.28 5.17 -19.78
C SER A 135 0.83 6.31 -18.87
N ILE A 136 1.56 7.42 -18.93
CA ILE A 136 1.25 8.69 -18.28
C ILE A 136 1.31 9.79 -19.37
N PRO A 137 0.17 10.33 -19.83
CA PRO A 137 0.15 11.42 -20.82
C PRO A 137 0.70 12.74 -20.24
N GLY A 138 0.88 13.75 -21.09
CA GLY A 138 1.37 15.08 -20.69
C GLY A 138 2.89 15.26 -20.83
N GLN A 139 3.39 16.47 -20.56
CA GLN A 139 4.82 16.82 -20.70
C GLN A 139 5.48 17.22 -19.37
N SER A 140 4.74 17.22 -18.27
CA SER A 140 5.23 17.60 -16.94
C SER A 140 6.26 16.63 -16.35
N LEU A 141 6.32 15.40 -16.88
CA LEU A 141 7.29 14.38 -16.53
C LEU A 141 8.14 14.01 -17.75
N SER A 142 9.44 13.80 -17.53
CA SER A 142 10.33 13.23 -18.53
C SER A 142 9.96 11.78 -18.86
N GLY A 143 10.40 11.27 -20.02
CA GLY A 143 10.18 9.87 -20.40
C GLY A 143 10.70 8.88 -19.36
N GLU A 144 11.88 9.14 -18.80
CA GLU A 144 12.50 8.33 -17.74
C GLU A 144 11.66 8.32 -16.47
N GLN A 145 11.16 9.48 -16.04
CA GLN A 145 10.30 9.59 -14.85
C GLN A 145 9.00 8.79 -15.04
N LYS A 146 8.36 8.92 -16.20
CA LYS A 146 7.14 8.17 -16.52
C LYS A 146 7.39 6.67 -16.49
N GLN A 147 8.47 6.22 -17.10
CA GLN A 147 8.84 4.81 -17.11
C GLN A 147 9.09 4.30 -15.69
N ALA A 148 9.85 5.04 -14.88
CA ALA A 148 10.11 4.68 -13.48
C ALA A 148 8.81 4.53 -12.68
N ILE A 149 7.88 5.48 -12.82
CA ILE A 149 6.58 5.43 -12.11
C ILE A 149 5.74 4.24 -12.59
N THR A 150 5.59 4.04 -13.90
CA THR A 150 4.83 2.93 -14.48
C THR A 150 5.40 1.59 -14.04
N SER A 151 6.72 1.41 -14.09
CA SER A 151 7.39 0.20 -13.61
C SER A 151 7.19 -0.02 -12.11
N MET A 152 7.25 1.03 -11.29
CA MET A 152 7.00 0.93 -9.85
C MET A 152 5.56 0.47 -9.57
N VAL A 153 4.56 1.06 -10.22
CA VAL A 153 3.15 0.68 -10.07
C VAL A 153 2.95 -0.78 -10.47
N ASN A 154 3.45 -1.18 -11.64
CA ASN A 154 3.32 -2.55 -12.13
C ASN A 154 4.02 -3.56 -11.22
N ASN A 155 5.23 -3.25 -10.75
CA ASN A 155 5.95 -4.11 -9.80
C ASN A 155 5.17 -4.28 -8.50
N MET A 156 4.64 -3.20 -7.93
CA MET A 156 3.84 -3.28 -6.71
C MET A 156 2.59 -4.16 -6.92
N MET A 157 1.82 -3.91 -7.98
CA MET A 157 0.60 -4.67 -8.27
C MET A 157 0.85 -6.15 -8.54
N ASN A 158 2.02 -6.51 -9.10
CA ASN A 158 2.38 -7.91 -9.35
C ASN A 158 2.78 -8.68 -8.09
N HIS A 159 3.25 -7.99 -7.04
CA HIS A 159 3.77 -8.63 -5.83
C HIS A 159 2.80 -8.60 -4.64
N ILE A 160 1.77 -7.75 -4.67
CA ILE A 160 0.70 -7.78 -3.66
C ILE A 160 -0.08 -9.09 -3.81
N LYS A 161 -0.10 -9.89 -2.74
CA LYS A 161 -0.90 -11.11 -2.61
C LYS A 161 -2.01 -10.87 -1.58
N PHE A 162 -3.21 -11.33 -1.90
CA PHE A 162 -4.32 -11.38 -0.96
C PHE A 162 -4.35 -12.75 -0.27
N PRO A 163 -4.82 -12.83 0.98
CA PRO A 163 -4.91 -14.10 1.70
C PRO A 163 -5.86 -15.05 0.97
N GLU A 164 -5.40 -16.27 0.71
CA GLU A 164 -6.22 -17.31 0.06
C GLU A 164 -7.30 -17.87 0.97
N LYS A 165 -7.11 -17.75 2.28
CA LYS A 165 -8.04 -18.19 3.31
C LYS A 165 -8.84 -17.00 3.84
N PRO A 166 -10.13 -17.19 4.18
CA PRO A 166 -10.90 -16.19 4.92
C PRO A 166 -10.19 -15.84 6.23
N LEU A 167 -10.18 -14.56 6.59
CA LEU A 167 -9.65 -14.09 7.87
C LEU A 167 -10.78 -13.73 8.82
N THR A 168 -10.61 -14.01 10.10
CA THR A 168 -11.46 -13.48 11.18
C THR A 168 -10.84 -12.22 11.80
N ILE A 169 -11.64 -11.44 12.51
CA ILE A 169 -11.17 -10.24 13.20
C ILE A 169 -10.07 -10.62 14.20
N GLY A 170 -8.92 -9.93 14.11
CA GLY A 170 -7.74 -10.18 14.92
C GLY A 170 -6.71 -11.09 14.27
N GLU A 171 -7.08 -11.86 13.25
CA GLU A 171 -6.12 -12.67 12.49
C GLU A 171 -5.18 -11.79 11.66
N SER A 172 -4.00 -12.34 11.39
CA SER A 172 -2.96 -11.69 10.62
C SER A 172 -2.43 -12.59 9.52
N PHE A 173 -1.99 -11.96 8.44
CA PHE A 173 -1.20 -12.63 7.40
C PHE A 173 0.02 -11.79 7.07
N THR A 174 1.07 -12.45 6.61
CA THR A 174 2.30 -11.80 6.19
C THR A 174 2.56 -12.04 4.72
N GLN A 175 3.11 -11.04 4.05
CA GLN A 175 3.67 -11.22 2.71
C GLN A 175 5.04 -10.57 2.60
N GLU A 176 5.83 -11.06 1.68
CA GLU A 176 7.14 -10.50 1.36
C GLU A 176 7.10 -9.93 -0.05
N VAL A 177 7.47 -8.65 -0.16
CA VAL A 177 7.51 -7.91 -1.42
C VAL A 177 8.97 -7.55 -1.71
N PRO A 178 9.58 -8.10 -2.76
CA PRO A 178 10.89 -7.63 -3.21
C PRO A 178 10.75 -6.20 -3.74
N MET A 179 11.68 -5.33 -3.36
CA MET A 179 11.75 -3.96 -3.84
C MET A 179 13.20 -3.62 -4.15
N ASN A 180 13.43 -2.98 -5.29
CA ASN A 180 14.73 -2.44 -5.64
C ASN A 180 14.66 -0.92 -5.52
N MET A 181 15.49 -0.31 -4.66
CA MET A 181 15.53 1.14 -4.49
C MET A 181 16.89 1.68 -4.92
N PRO A 182 16.94 2.61 -5.87
CA PRO A 182 18.17 3.31 -6.19
C PRO A 182 18.47 4.33 -5.08
N ILE A 183 19.62 4.19 -4.41
CA ILE A 183 20.14 5.19 -3.46
C ILE A 183 21.54 5.59 -3.91
N ALA A 184 21.72 6.89 -4.19
CA ALA A 184 23.00 7.48 -4.59
C ALA A 184 23.72 6.74 -5.74
N GLY A 185 22.96 6.21 -6.71
CA GLY A 185 23.50 5.49 -7.87
C GLY A 185 23.75 3.99 -7.63
N ILE A 186 23.46 3.47 -6.44
CA ILE A 186 23.54 2.04 -6.12
C ILE A 186 22.12 1.48 -6.06
N ASN A 187 21.86 0.40 -6.79
CA ASN A 187 20.60 -0.35 -6.70
C ASN A 187 20.66 -1.26 -5.47
N MET A 188 19.81 -1.00 -4.47
CA MET A 188 19.70 -1.84 -3.29
C MET A 188 18.49 -2.75 -3.40
N GLU A 189 18.75 -4.06 -3.41
CA GLU A 189 17.71 -5.07 -3.28
C GLU A 189 17.24 -5.18 -1.83
N MET A 190 15.93 -5.10 -1.63
CA MET A 190 15.29 -5.19 -0.33
C MET A 190 14.15 -6.21 -0.38
N LYS A 191 13.91 -6.85 0.76
CA LYS A 191 12.74 -7.69 0.98
C LYS A 191 11.86 -7.07 2.05
N ILE A 192 10.74 -6.50 1.64
CA ILE A 192 9.79 -5.87 2.55
C ILE A 192 8.88 -6.95 3.11
N LYS A 193 8.94 -7.19 4.43
CA LYS A 193 7.97 -8.03 5.12
C LYS A 193 6.81 -7.18 5.62
N ILE A 194 5.62 -7.42 5.09
CA ILE A 194 4.40 -6.70 5.45
C ILE A 194 3.51 -7.62 6.29
N LEU A 195 3.13 -7.15 7.48
CA LEU A 195 2.16 -7.81 8.36
C LEU A 195 0.83 -7.08 8.26
N TYR A 196 -0.21 -7.78 7.83
CA TYR A 196 -1.58 -7.28 7.85
C TYR A 196 -2.35 -7.91 8.99
N LYS A 197 -3.22 -7.15 9.64
CA LYS A 197 -4.14 -7.62 10.67
C LYS A 197 -5.54 -7.09 10.39
N LEU A 198 -6.55 -7.96 10.38
CA LEU A 198 -7.93 -7.54 10.23
C LEU A 198 -8.42 -6.92 11.54
N MET A 199 -8.64 -5.61 11.58
CA MET A 199 -9.04 -4.91 12.81
C MET A 199 -10.56 -4.85 12.93
N ALA A 200 -11.28 -4.55 11.85
CA ALA A 200 -12.73 -4.52 11.85
C ALA A 200 -13.36 -4.69 10.45
N VAL A 201 -14.64 -5.07 10.44
CA VAL A 201 -15.51 -5.08 9.26
C VAL A 201 -16.73 -4.19 9.56
N LYS A 202 -16.94 -3.12 8.78
CA LYS A 202 -18.08 -2.20 8.93
C LYS A 202 -18.69 -1.90 7.55
N ASN A 203 -19.98 -2.17 7.37
CA ASN A 203 -20.70 -1.87 6.12
C ASN A 203 -19.98 -2.38 4.85
N ASP A 204 -19.52 -3.64 4.89
CA ASP A 204 -18.69 -4.28 3.85
C ASP A 204 -17.37 -3.56 3.52
N SER A 205 -17.01 -2.56 4.33
CA SER A 205 -15.73 -1.85 4.31
C SER A 205 -14.84 -2.39 5.44
N LEU A 206 -13.56 -2.55 5.15
CA LEU A 206 -12.61 -3.25 6.01
C LEU A 206 -11.59 -2.23 6.54
N PHE A 207 -11.27 -2.32 7.84
CA PHE A 207 -10.37 -1.43 8.57
C PHE A 207 -9.28 -2.22 9.30
#